data_AF-A0A5C8IZ51-F1
#
_entry.id   AF-A0A5C8IZ51-F1
#
_cell.length_a   1.000
_cell.length_b   1.000
_cell.length_c   1.000
_cell.angle_alpha   90.00
_cell.angle_beta   90.00
_cell.angle_gamma   90.00
#
_symmetry.space_group_name_H-M   'P 1'
#
loop_
_entity.id
_entity.type
_entity.pdbx_description
1 polymer ?
#
loop_
_entity_poly.entity_id
_entity_poly.type
_entity_poly.pdbx_seq_one_letter_code
_entity_poly.pdbx_strand_id
1 'polypeptide(L)'
;MRAPCGKPQPDRNCTKFERNRPLALRGSARPAIKTIASTGHHRMTLPITYEARGRVAHITLRRPERRNALNAEMSSLLNEYWLRFAASDERVALLSAEGDHFCAGVDVSDPSKEAWKGVPNVGVKLEKPLISAVQGWAVGAGFTLTMMSDLCIVDDTAQFMFPEAKLGLFGGITAGLVSRIPQKVALEFLMLGEPLPAARAYEVGLVNRVTAKGGAHAAALEWAERLADAAPLVIQTIKRATLETLPKSPAEIAYPQMGYLTEIAQSDDYKEGVAAFKEKRKADFKGR
;
A
#
# COMPACT_ATOMS: atom_id res chain seq x y z
N MET A 1 51.71 33.82 46.53
CA MET A 1 51.53 34.46 45.21
C MET A 1 50.90 33.39 44.31
N ARG A 2 49.59 33.27 43.97
CA ARG A 2 48.51 34.21 43.55
C ARG A 2 49.05 35.24 42.56
N ALA A 3 48.55 35.47 41.34
CA ALA A 3 47.40 35.03 40.51
C ALA A 3 47.71 35.57 39.06
N PRO A 4 46.79 35.72 38.07
CA PRO A 4 45.39 35.30 38.00
C PRO A 4 44.93 34.67 36.67
N CYS A 5 43.79 34.01 36.81
CA CYS A 5 42.83 33.60 35.78
C CYS A 5 42.16 34.82 35.13
N GLY A 6 41.97 34.80 33.81
CA GLY A 6 41.22 35.80 33.06
C GLY A 6 40.30 35.16 32.02
N LYS A 7 39.00 35.38 32.16
CA LYS A 7 37.93 35.25 31.15
C LYS A 7 37.02 36.49 31.34
N PRO A 8 36.05 36.79 30.46
CA PRO A 8 36.04 36.79 28.99
C PRO A 8 35.46 38.13 28.44
N GLN A 9 35.61 38.42 27.15
CA GLN A 9 34.78 39.43 26.46
C GLN A 9 34.17 38.85 25.17
N PRO A 10 32.88 39.11 24.88
CA PRO A 10 32.18 38.55 23.73
C PRO A 10 32.26 39.49 22.53
N ASP A 11 32.77 39.00 21.40
CA ASP A 11 32.73 39.75 20.17
C ASP A 11 31.34 39.69 19.53
N ARG A 12 30.84 40.89 19.21
CA ARG A 12 29.55 41.18 18.61
C ARG A 12 29.69 41.06 17.10
N ASN A 13 29.12 40.01 16.51
CA ASN A 13 28.44 40.06 15.21
C ASN A 13 28.02 38.65 14.80
N CYS A 14 26.82 38.26 15.19
CA CYS A 14 26.09 37.25 14.44
C CYS A 14 24.65 37.70 14.34
N THR A 15 24.27 38.01 13.11
CA THR A 15 22.98 38.49 12.64
C THR A 15 21.81 37.70 13.24
N LYS A 16 20.80 38.45 13.69
CA LYS A 16 19.51 37.95 14.16
C LYS A 16 18.92 36.97 13.15
N PHE A 17 18.89 35.68 13.46
CA PHE A 17 17.96 34.73 12.86
C PHE A 17 16.58 35.00 13.48
N GLU A 18 15.79 35.83 12.81
CA GLU A 18 14.37 35.96 13.13
C GLU A 18 13.67 34.63 12.89
N ARG A 19 13.00 34.14 13.94
CA ARG A 19 12.21 32.92 13.93
C ARG A 19 11.00 33.16 13.03
N ASN A 20 11.02 32.63 11.82
CA ASN A 20 9.82 32.46 11.01
C ASN A 20 8.88 31.48 11.72
N ARG A 21 7.85 32.03 12.39
CA ARG A 21 6.67 31.28 12.82
C ARG A 21 5.91 30.84 11.57
N PRO A 22 5.55 29.56 11.41
CA PRO A 22 4.61 29.18 10.36
C PRO A 22 3.24 29.77 10.67
N LEU A 23 2.65 30.41 9.67
CA LEU A 23 1.28 30.90 9.68
C LEU A 23 0.32 29.75 10.02
N ALA A 24 -0.46 29.91 11.10
CA ALA A 24 -1.53 28.99 11.44
C ALA A 24 -2.58 29.00 10.32
N LEU A 25 -2.65 27.92 9.54
CA LEU A 25 -3.74 27.70 8.59
C LEU A 25 -5.03 27.46 9.39
N ARG A 26 -5.95 28.42 9.24
CA ARG A 26 -7.32 28.35 9.77
C ARG A 26 -8.03 27.15 9.15
N GLY A 27 -8.84 26.48 9.98
CA GLY A 27 -9.44 25.19 9.71
C GLY A 27 -10.25 25.10 8.43
N SER A 28 -9.98 24.07 7.65
CA SER A 28 -10.91 23.54 6.65
C SER A 28 -11.85 22.55 7.35
N ALA A 29 -13.15 22.80 7.20
CA ALA A 29 -14.21 21.93 7.70
C ALA A 29 -14.04 20.49 7.19
N ARG A 30 -14.18 19.52 8.09
CA ARG A 30 -14.25 18.08 7.77
C ARG A 30 -15.48 17.83 6.90
N PRO A 31 -15.40 17.11 5.77
CA PRO A 31 -16.61 16.69 5.07
C PRO A 31 -17.37 15.68 5.94
N ALA A 32 -18.64 15.99 6.23
CA ALA A 32 -19.53 15.10 6.94
C ALA A 32 -19.86 13.90 6.03
N ILE A 33 -19.45 12.70 6.44
CA ILE A 33 -19.87 11.44 5.82
C ILE A 33 -21.36 11.25 6.14
N LYS A 34 -22.18 11.08 5.09
CA LYS A 34 -23.59 10.75 5.23
C LYS A 34 -23.71 9.35 5.85
N THR A 35 -24.21 9.28 7.08
CA THR A 35 -24.72 8.05 7.68
C THR A 35 -25.92 7.60 6.85
N ILE A 36 -25.78 6.51 6.10
CA ILE A 36 -26.90 5.87 5.40
C ILE A 36 -27.70 5.11 6.47
N ALA A 37 -28.91 5.60 6.77
CA ALA A 37 -29.85 4.91 7.64
C ALA A 37 -30.31 3.60 6.98
N SER A 38 -30.20 2.49 7.73
CA SER A 38 -30.52 1.15 7.24
C SER A 38 -32.02 0.88 7.26
N THR A 39 -32.55 0.41 6.14
CA THR A 39 -33.82 -0.33 6.07
C THR A 39 -33.57 -1.69 5.41
N GLY A 40 -33.87 -2.79 6.12
CA GLY A 40 -33.90 -4.16 5.59
C GLY A 40 -32.63 -5.00 5.81
N HIS A 41 -32.73 -6.01 6.68
CA HIS A 41 -31.63 -6.81 7.22
C HIS A 41 -31.26 -8.03 6.33
N HIS A 42 -30.27 -7.87 5.45
CA HIS A 42 -29.24 -8.89 5.23
C HIS A 42 -27.92 -8.20 5.58
N ARG A 43 -27.23 -8.63 6.64
CA ARG A 43 -25.88 -8.14 6.93
C ARG A 43 -24.96 -8.64 5.81
N MET A 44 -24.87 -7.87 4.72
CA MET A 44 -23.83 -8.04 3.71
C MET A 44 -22.50 -7.93 4.44
N THR A 45 -21.83 -9.07 4.61
CA THR A 45 -20.50 -9.09 5.21
C THR A 45 -19.56 -8.58 4.13
N LEU A 46 -18.90 -7.45 4.39
CA LEU A 46 -17.98 -6.86 3.43
C LEU A 46 -16.85 -7.86 3.10
N PRO A 47 -16.45 -7.99 1.83
CA PRO A 47 -15.42 -8.95 1.42
C PRO A 47 -14.02 -8.57 1.90
N ILE A 48 -13.86 -7.36 2.47
CA ILE A 48 -12.67 -6.89 3.17
C ILE A 48 -13.14 -6.07 4.38
N THR A 49 -12.45 -6.19 5.52
CA THR A 49 -12.68 -5.32 6.68
C THR A 49 -11.51 -4.41 6.96
N TYR A 50 -11.82 -3.26 7.59
CA TYR A 50 -10.85 -2.36 8.20
C TYR A 50 -11.21 -2.18 9.68
N GLU A 51 -10.31 -2.56 10.57
CA GLU A 51 -10.47 -2.41 12.01
C GLU A 51 -9.27 -1.70 12.62
N ALA A 52 -9.49 -0.53 13.22
CA ALA A 52 -8.48 0.15 14.01
C ALA A 52 -8.43 -0.48 15.41
N ARG A 53 -7.30 -1.08 15.77
CA ARG A 53 -7.07 -1.65 17.11
C ARG A 53 -5.80 -1.04 17.69
N GLY A 54 -5.98 -0.14 18.67
CA GLY A 54 -4.86 0.65 19.19
C GLY A 54 -4.24 1.51 18.10
N ARG A 55 -2.96 1.26 17.79
CA ARG A 55 -2.21 1.97 16.75
C ARG A 55 -2.05 1.17 15.45
N VAL A 56 -2.70 0.02 15.33
CA VAL A 56 -2.61 -0.85 14.16
C VAL A 56 -3.93 -0.84 13.39
N ALA A 57 -3.85 -0.64 12.08
CA ALA A 57 -4.96 -0.81 11.16
C ALA A 57 -4.96 -2.26 10.66
N HIS A 58 -5.93 -3.06 11.09
CA HIS A 58 -6.12 -4.42 10.63
C HIS A 58 -6.97 -4.42 9.37
N ILE A 59 -6.41 -4.86 8.26
CA ILE A 59 -7.09 -4.99 6.98
C ILE A 59 -7.13 -6.47 6.62
N THR A 60 -8.33 -7.04 6.52
CA THR A 60 -8.50 -8.49 6.40
C THR A 60 -9.32 -8.83 5.16
N LEU A 61 -8.79 -9.72 4.32
CA LEU A 61 -9.50 -10.31 3.18
C LEU A 61 -10.49 -11.39 3.68
N ARG A 62 -11.74 -11.32 3.26
CA ARG A 62 -12.87 -12.11 3.82
C ARG A 62 -13.77 -12.71 2.74
N ARG A 63 -13.16 -13.37 1.77
CA ARG A 63 -13.85 -14.24 0.79
C ARG A 63 -13.20 -15.64 0.74
N PRO A 64 -13.05 -16.33 1.88
CA PRO A 64 -12.34 -17.62 1.94
C PRO A 64 -12.95 -18.68 1.02
N GLU A 65 -14.26 -18.66 0.80
CA GLU A 65 -14.99 -19.54 -0.11
C GLU A 65 -14.58 -19.37 -1.59
N ARG A 66 -13.99 -18.22 -1.92
CA ARG A 66 -13.38 -17.92 -3.23
C ARG A 66 -11.86 -17.78 -3.13
N ARG A 67 -11.26 -18.34 -2.07
CA ARG A 67 -9.81 -18.25 -1.77
C ARG A 67 -9.31 -16.80 -1.79
N ASN A 68 -10.14 -15.88 -1.35
CA ASN A 68 -9.88 -14.44 -1.31
C ASN A 68 -9.49 -13.84 -2.67
N ALA A 69 -10.00 -14.40 -3.78
CA ALA A 69 -9.80 -13.82 -5.11
C ALA A 69 -10.36 -12.39 -5.18
N LEU A 70 -9.60 -11.47 -5.77
CA LEU A 70 -9.90 -10.04 -5.85
C LEU A 70 -10.89 -9.78 -6.98
N ASN A 71 -12.14 -9.52 -6.61
CA ASN A 71 -13.16 -9.01 -7.53
C ASN A 71 -13.15 -7.47 -7.60
N ALA A 72 -14.09 -6.88 -8.34
CA ALA A 72 -14.22 -5.43 -8.47
C ALA A 72 -14.43 -4.72 -7.13
N GLU A 73 -15.34 -5.23 -6.29
CA GLU A 73 -15.66 -4.66 -4.98
C GLU A 73 -14.45 -4.70 -4.04
N MET A 74 -13.77 -5.84 -3.92
CA MET A 74 -12.55 -5.97 -3.11
C MET A 74 -11.46 -4.99 -3.56
N SER A 75 -11.26 -4.86 -4.87
CA SER A 75 -10.26 -3.94 -5.42
C SER A 75 -10.54 -2.48 -5.05
N SER A 76 -11.82 -2.09 -5.11
CA SER A 76 -12.28 -0.76 -4.69
C SER A 76 -12.11 -0.54 -3.18
N LEU A 77 -12.52 -1.52 -2.37
CA LEU A 77 -12.41 -1.45 -0.91
C LEU A 77 -10.95 -1.40 -0.44
N LEU A 78 -10.04 -2.14 -1.07
CA LEU A 78 -8.61 -2.02 -0.77
C LEU A 78 -8.12 -0.59 -1.01
N ASN A 79 -8.47 0.00 -2.16
CA ASN A 79 -8.08 1.39 -2.43
C ASN A 79 -8.63 2.36 -1.38
N GLU A 80 -9.91 2.24 -1.04
CA GLU A 80 -10.55 3.05 0.01
C GLU A 80 -9.85 2.87 1.36
N TYR A 81 -9.50 1.64 1.74
CA TYR A 81 -8.85 1.33 3.00
C TYR A 81 -7.40 1.77 3.06
N TRP A 82 -6.67 1.78 1.93
CA TRP A 82 -5.36 2.39 1.85
C TRP A 82 -5.42 3.91 1.98
N LEU A 83 -6.40 4.56 1.36
CA LEU A 83 -6.63 6.00 1.52
C LEU A 83 -7.01 6.35 2.98
N ARG A 84 -7.92 5.56 3.56
CA ARG A 84 -8.32 5.70 4.97
C ARG A 84 -7.12 5.54 5.88
N PHE A 85 -6.32 4.50 5.69
CA PHE A 85 -5.10 4.29 6.47
C PHE A 85 -4.14 5.46 6.27
N ALA A 86 -3.87 5.91 5.05
CA ALA A 86 -2.94 7.02 4.82
C ALA A 86 -3.33 8.30 5.59
N ALA A 87 -4.63 8.57 5.73
CA ALA A 87 -5.17 9.75 6.41
C ALA A 87 -5.39 9.58 7.93
N SER A 88 -5.24 8.38 8.49
CA SER A 88 -5.58 8.08 9.89
C SER A 88 -4.42 8.25 10.88
N ASP A 89 -4.75 8.17 12.16
CA ASP A 89 -3.79 8.20 13.28
C ASP A 89 -3.09 6.84 13.54
N GLU A 90 -3.57 5.74 12.96
CA GLU A 90 -2.90 4.44 13.09
C GLU A 90 -1.47 4.53 12.55
N ARG A 91 -0.53 3.82 13.15
CA ARG A 91 0.90 3.90 12.83
C ARG A 91 1.36 2.84 11.84
N VAL A 92 0.72 1.67 11.83
CA VAL A 92 1.10 0.51 11.02
C VAL A 92 -0.15 -0.17 10.48
N ALA A 93 -0.10 -0.69 9.26
CA ALA A 93 -1.13 -1.54 8.70
C ALA A 93 -0.70 -3.01 8.76
N LEU A 94 -1.64 -3.89 9.11
CA LEU A 94 -1.50 -5.34 9.04
C LEU A 94 -2.52 -5.88 8.02
N LEU A 95 -2.02 -6.36 6.87
CA LEU A 95 -2.81 -7.03 5.86
C LEU A 95 -2.82 -8.54 6.12
N SER A 96 -4.00 -9.13 6.26
CA SER A 96 -4.16 -10.56 6.51
C SER A 96 -5.41 -11.12 5.79
N ALA A 97 -5.68 -12.40 5.92
CA ALA A 97 -6.80 -13.06 5.26
C ALA A 97 -7.47 -14.10 6.15
N GLU A 98 -8.78 -14.28 6.00
CA GLU A 98 -9.53 -15.39 6.58
C GLU A 98 -9.42 -16.66 5.72
N GLY A 99 -9.55 -17.81 6.36
CA GLY A 99 -9.52 -19.14 5.72
C GLY A 99 -8.12 -19.68 5.47
N ASP A 100 -8.03 -20.69 4.60
CA ASP A 100 -6.80 -21.48 4.39
C ASP A 100 -5.79 -20.81 3.45
N HIS A 101 -6.17 -19.75 2.76
CA HIS A 101 -5.35 -19.12 1.72
C HIS A 101 -5.39 -17.61 1.83
N PHE A 102 -4.25 -16.96 1.56
CA PHE A 102 -4.16 -15.52 1.56
C PHE A 102 -4.97 -14.89 0.44
N CYS A 103 -4.66 -15.15 -0.83
CA CYS A 103 -5.35 -14.57 -1.98
C CYS A 103 -4.98 -15.30 -3.28
N ALA A 104 -5.99 -15.80 -4.00
CA ALA A 104 -5.82 -16.51 -5.27
C ALA A 104 -5.62 -15.61 -6.51
N GLY A 105 -5.42 -14.30 -6.32
CA GLY A 105 -5.24 -13.34 -7.42
C GLY A 105 -6.55 -12.70 -7.87
N VAL A 106 -6.63 -12.26 -9.12
CA VAL A 106 -7.85 -11.62 -9.66
C VAL A 106 -8.95 -12.67 -9.84
N ASP A 107 -10.17 -12.34 -9.45
CA ASP A 107 -11.35 -13.15 -9.76
C ASP A 107 -11.67 -13.00 -11.26
N VAL A 108 -11.36 -14.02 -12.05
CA VAL A 108 -11.57 -14.01 -13.51
C VAL A 108 -13.05 -13.90 -13.91
N SER A 109 -13.98 -14.19 -13.00
CA SER A 109 -15.43 -14.04 -13.26
C SER A 109 -15.94 -12.62 -12.99
N ASP A 110 -15.19 -11.80 -12.26
CA ASP A 110 -15.53 -10.40 -11.96
C ASP A 110 -14.25 -9.53 -11.85
N PRO A 111 -13.48 -9.37 -12.94
CA PRO A 111 -12.21 -8.68 -12.91
C PRO A 111 -12.38 -7.15 -12.85
N SER A 112 -11.58 -6.48 -12.02
CA SER A 112 -11.48 -5.01 -12.04
C SER A 112 -10.47 -4.53 -13.07
N LYS A 113 -10.88 -3.60 -13.95
CA LYS A 113 -9.94 -2.85 -14.80
C LYS A 113 -9.01 -1.92 -14.00
N GLU A 114 -9.39 -1.61 -12.76
CA GLU A 114 -8.68 -0.72 -11.87
C GLU A 114 -8.11 -1.47 -10.65
N ALA A 115 -7.89 -2.79 -10.75
CA ALA A 115 -7.34 -3.60 -9.66
C ALA A 115 -6.04 -3.04 -9.09
N TRP A 116 -5.22 -2.40 -9.93
CA TRP A 116 -3.97 -1.74 -9.54
C TRP A 116 -4.16 -0.66 -8.46
N LYS A 117 -5.33 -0.02 -8.38
CA LYS A 117 -5.64 0.98 -7.34
C LYS A 117 -5.68 0.34 -5.94
N GLY A 118 -6.03 -0.94 -5.86
CA GLY A 118 -6.03 -1.73 -4.62
C GLY A 118 -4.65 -2.25 -4.21
N VAL A 119 -3.63 -2.10 -5.07
CA VAL A 119 -2.25 -2.54 -4.77
C VAL A 119 -1.56 -1.46 -3.93
N PRO A 120 -1.06 -1.78 -2.72
CA PRO A 120 -0.39 -0.80 -1.87
C PRO A 120 0.90 -0.30 -2.55
N ASN A 121 1.29 0.95 -2.29
CA ASN A 121 2.44 1.61 -2.89
C ASN A 121 2.40 1.76 -4.44
N VAL A 122 1.32 1.34 -5.10
CA VAL A 122 1.01 1.64 -6.51
C VAL A 122 -0.22 2.55 -6.58
N GLY A 123 -1.37 2.06 -6.14
CA GLY A 123 -2.61 2.84 -6.13
C GLY A 123 -2.58 3.97 -5.11
N VAL A 124 -2.09 3.68 -3.90
CA VAL A 124 -1.90 4.66 -2.84
C VAL A 124 -0.49 4.50 -2.28
N LYS A 125 0.31 5.58 -2.33
CA LYS A 125 1.63 5.61 -1.69
C LYS A 125 1.45 5.60 -0.17
N LEU A 126 1.97 4.57 0.50
CA LEU A 126 1.87 4.47 1.96
C LEU A 126 3.18 4.93 2.59
N GLU A 127 3.16 6.06 3.29
CA GLU A 127 4.33 6.54 4.05
C GLU A 127 4.49 5.75 5.37
N LYS A 128 3.38 5.21 5.89
CA LYS A 128 3.35 4.38 7.10
C LYS A 128 3.65 2.91 6.79
N PRO A 129 4.27 2.14 7.72
CA PRO A 129 4.57 0.72 7.49
C PRO A 129 3.35 -0.15 7.22
N LEU A 130 3.53 -1.14 6.37
CA LEU A 130 2.58 -2.20 6.02
C LEU A 130 3.27 -3.57 6.17
N ILE A 131 2.68 -4.44 6.98
CA ILE A 131 3.09 -5.84 7.13
C ILE A 131 2.00 -6.74 6.55
N SER A 132 2.38 -7.76 5.77
CA SER A 132 1.48 -8.83 5.35
C SER A 132 1.69 -10.10 6.19
N ALA A 133 0.59 -10.75 6.57
CA ALA A 133 0.55 -12.06 7.19
C ALA A 133 -0.10 -13.06 6.24
N VAL A 134 0.64 -14.09 5.83
CA VAL A 134 0.28 -14.92 4.68
C VAL A 134 0.32 -16.41 5.04
N GLN A 135 -0.81 -17.08 4.83
CA GLN A 135 -0.98 -18.52 4.88
C GLN A 135 -1.41 -19.06 3.52
N GLY A 136 -1.12 -20.33 3.22
CA GLY A 136 -1.55 -20.99 1.99
C GLY A 136 -1.19 -20.22 0.72
N TRP A 137 -2.12 -20.15 -0.24
CA TRP A 137 -1.84 -19.59 -1.56
C TRP A 137 -1.86 -18.06 -1.60
N ALA A 138 -0.80 -17.46 -2.16
CA ALA A 138 -0.72 -16.08 -2.61
C ALA A 138 -0.33 -16.05 -4.10
N VAL A 139 -1.32 -15.82 -4.98
CA VAL A 139 -1.20 -16.05 -6.43
C VAL A 139 -1.44 -14.77 -7.21
N GLY A 140 -0.64 -14.50 -8.25
CA GLY A 140 -0.86 -13.37 -9.16
C GLY A 140 -0.96 -12.04 -8.41
N ALA A 141 -2.10 -11.34 -8.52
CA ALA A 141 -2.35 -10.12 -7.76
C ALA A 141 -2.27 -10.32 -6.23
N GLY A 142 -2.62 -11.50 -5.70
CA GLY A 142 -2.44 -11.84 -4.29
C GLY A 142 -0.97 -11.87 -3.88
N PHE A 143 -0.10 -12.41 -4.73
CA PHE A 143 1.35 -12.28 -4.56
C PHE A 143 1.79 -10.81 -4.67
N THR A 144 1.28 -10.06 -5.65
CA THR A 144 1.63 -8.64 -5.82
C THR A 144 1.31 -7.81 -4.56
N LEU A 145 0.21 -8.07 -3.85
CA LEU A 145 -0.09 -7.43 -2.56
C LEU A 145 1.02 -7.67 -1.51
N THR A 146 1.52 -8.91 -1.43
CA THR A 146 2.60 -9.28 -0.49
C THR A 146 3.94 -8.68 -0.90
N MET A 147 4.28 -8.72 -2.19
CA MET A 147 5.51 -8.13 -2.76
C MET A 147 5.60 -6.62 -2.54
N MET A 148 4.44 -5.94 -2.52
CA MET A 148 4.33 -4.50 -2.32
C MET A 148 4.15 -4.08 -0.85
N SER A 149 4.09 -5.04 0.08
CA SER A 149 4.18 -4.77 1.52
C SER A 149 5.63 -4.49 1.93
N ASP A 150 5.85 -3.78 3.04
CA ASP A 150 7.21 -3.49 3.51
C ASP A 150 7.85 -4.71 4.18
N LEU A 151 7.03 -5.49 4.88
CA LEU A 151 7.41 -6.73 5.55
C LEU A 151 6.37 -7.82 5.23
N CYS A 152 6.83 -9.06 5.13
CA CYS A 152 5.98 -10.22 4.87
C CYS A 152 6.36 -11.36 5.82
N ILE A 153 5.39 -11.80 6.62
CA ILE A 153 5.53 -12.95 7.52
C ILE A 153 4.59 -14.04 7.03
N VAL A 154 5.14 -15.25 6.90
CA VAL A 154 4.40 -16.41 6.39
C VAL A 154 4.32 -17.51 7.45
N ASP A 155 3.38 -18.44 7.27
CA ASP A 155 3.49 -19.77 7.86
C ASP A 155 4.05 -20.78 6.85
N ASP A 156 4.38 -21.97 7.34
CA ASP A 156 4.97 -23.06 6.55
C ASP A 156 4.05 -23.61 5.46
N THR A 157 2.76 -23.25 5.47
CA THR A 157 1.80 -23.61 4.41
C THR A 157 1.84 -22.66 3.22
N ALA A 158 2.52 -21.52 3.35
CA ALA A 158 2.50 -20.49 2.32
C ALA A 158 3.14 -20.98 1.01
N GLN A 159 2.45 -20.70 -0.10
CA GLN A 159 2.91 -20.95 -1.46
C GLN A 159 2.62 -19.73 -2.33
N PHE A 160 3.68 -19.20 -2.94
CA PHE A 160 3.58 -18.10 -3.89
C PHE A 160 3.55 -18.64 -5.31
N MET A 161 2.77 -18.01 -6.20
CA MET A 161 2.79 -18.36 -7.61
C MET A 161 2.46 -17.13 -8.46
N PHE A 162 3.11 -17.01 -9.61
CA PHE A 162 2.82 -15.97 -10.59
C PHE A 162 2.53 -16.59 -11.96
N PRO A 163 1.31 -17.12 -12.20
CA PRO A 163 1.00 -17.95 -13.37
C PRO A 163 0.65 -17.13 -14.63
N GLU A 164 1.04 -15.86 -14.68
CA GLU A 164 0.67 -14.92 -15.73
C GLU A 164 1.12 -15.37 -17.14
N ALA A 165 2.31 -15.95 -17.25
CA ALA A 165 2.78 -16.58 -18.50
C ALA A 165 1.89 -17.75 -18.97
N LYS A 166 1.34 -18.53 -18.03
CA LYS A 166 0.42 -19.65 -18.33
C LYS A 166 -0.98 -19.17 -18.71
N LEU A 167 -1.36 -17.98 -18.25
CA LEU A 167 -2.67 -17.36 -18.51
C LEU A 167 -2.67 -16.38 -19.68
N GLY A 168 -1.51 -16.07 -20.26
CA GLY A 168 -1.38 -15.17 -21.41
C GLY A 168 -1.67 -13.70 -21.09
N LEU A 169 -1.45 -13.27 -19.85
CA LEU A 169 -1.67 -11.89 -19.41
C LEU A 169 -0.48 -11.44 -18.57
N PHE A 170 -0.11 -10.15 -18.63
CA PHE A 170 0.94 -9.61 -17.76
C PHE A 170 0.60 -8.20 -17.26
N GLY A 171 0.49 -8.03 -15.94
CA GLY A 171 0.13 -6.75 -15.31
C GLY A 171 1.28 -5.78 -15.09
N GLY A 172 2.53 -6.20 -15.32
CA GLY A 172 3.71 -5.33 -15.27
C GLY A 172 4.25 -5.00 -13.87
N ILE A 173 3.40 -4.77 -12.86
CA ILE A 173 3.83 -4.34 -11.51
C ILE A 173 4.85 -5.31 -10.92
N THR A 174 4.58 -6.61 -11.07
CA THR A 174 5.41 -7.68 -10.51
C THR A 174 6.79 -7.79 -11.16
N ALA A 175 7.04 -7.12 -12.30
CA ALA A 175 8.40 -7.01 -12.84
C ALA A 175 9.39 -6.39 -11.82
N GLY A 176 8.89 -5.58 -10.87
CA GLY A 176 9.70 -5.00 -9.79
C GLY A 176 10.30 -6.04 -8.83
N LEU A 177 9.90 -7.32 -8.90
CA LEU A 177 10.45 -8.39 -8.06
C LEU A 177 11.98 -8.50 -8.16
N VAL A 178 12.56 -8.21 -9.32
CA VAL A 178 14.02 -8.23 -9.54
C VAL A 178 14.80 -7.25 -8.64
N SER A 179 14.12 -6.23 -8.11
CA SER A 179 14.70 -5.26 -7.15
C SER A 179 14.61 -5.74 -5.69
N ARG A 180 13.97 -6.89 -5.44
CA ARG A 180 13.62 -7.38 -4.09
C ARG A 180 14.27 -8.73 -3.77
N ILE A 181 14.55 -9.56 -4.78
CA ILE A 181 15.22 -10.87 -4.64
C ILE A 181 16.27 -11.06 -5.75
N PRO A 182 17.18 -12.05 -5.66
CA PRO A 182 18.18 -12.30 -6.69
C PRO A 182 17.55 -12.45 -8.09
N GLN A 183 18.10 -11.71 -9.06
CA GLN A 183 17.52 -11.57 -10.41
C GLN A 183 17.16 -12.90 -11.08
N LYS A 184 18.02 -13.92 -10.99
CA LYS A 184 17.76 -15.22 -11.62
C LYS A 184 16.56 -15.94 -11.00
N VAL A 185 16.39 -15.85 -9.69
CA VAL A 185 15.22 -16.41 -8.98
C VAL A 185 13.95 -15.66 -9.37
N ALA A 186 14.02 -14.32 -9.45
CA ALA A 186 12.88 -13.52 -9.90
C ALA A 186 12.45 -13.89 -11.32
N LEU A 187 13.39 -13.99 -12.26
CA LEU A 187 13.08 -14.38 -13.65
C LEU A 187 12.55 -15.80 -13.75
N GLU A 188 13.13 -16.76 -13.03
CA GLU A 188 12.63 -18.14 -12.94
C GLU A 188 11.17 -18.16 -12.46
N PHE A 189 10.88 -17.49 -11.34
CA PHE A 189 9.54 -17.43 -10.76
C PHE A 189 8.52 -16.77 -11.70
N LEU A 190 8.88 -15.64 -12.32
CA LEU A 190 7.97 -14.88 -13.20
C LEU A 190 7.74 -15.54 -14.56
N MET A 191 8.77 -16.17 -15.15
CA MET A 191 8.68 -16.75 -16.49
C MET A 191 8.12 -18.17 -16.48
N LEU A 192 8.49 -18.99 -15.47
CA LEU A 192 7.99 -20.36 -15.38
C LEU A 192 6.63 -20.42 -14.67
N GLY A 193 6.36 -19.51 -13.73
CA GLY A 193 5.10 -19.46 -12.99
C GLY A 193 4.85 -20.73 -12.17
N GLU A 194 5.90 -21.33 -11.62
CA GLU A 194 5.83 -22.49 -10.72
C GLU A 194 5.63 -22.05 -9.26
N PRO A 195 5.09 -22.93 -8.39
CA PRO A 195 4.97 -22.63 -6.97
C PRO A 195 6.34 -22.37 -6.32
N LEU A 196 6.41 -21.32 -5.50
CA LEU A 196 7.54 -20.99 -4.64
C LEU A 196 7.13 -21.21 -3.18
N PRO A 197 7.60 -22.28 -2.51
CA PRO A 197 7.22 -22.61 -1.14
C PRO A 197 7.84 -21.64 -0.12
N ALA A 198 7.23 -21.51 1.06
CA ALA A 198 7.64 -20.63 2.15
C ALA A 198 9.15 -20.70 2.48
N ALA A 199 9.71 -21.91 2.56
CA ALA A 199 11.14 -22.12 2.84
C ALA A 199 12.03 -21.46 1.78
N ARG A 200 11.73 -21.68 0.50
CA ARG A 200 12.49 -21.08 -0.60
C ARG A 200 12.28 -19.57 -0.67
N ALA A 201 11.06 -19.08 -0.43
CA ALA A 201 10.78 -17.65 -0.34
C ALA A 201 11.63 -16.98 0.76
N TYR A 202 11.83 -17.63 1.89
CA TYR A 202 12.69 -17.14 2.96
C TYR A 202 14.18 -17.14 2.56
N GLU A 203 14.68 -18.22 1.98
CA GLU A 203 16.08 -18.35 1.54
C GLU A 203 16.51 -17.25 0.56
N VAL A 204 15.59 -16.81 -0.31
CA VAL A 204 15.88 -15.80 -1.34
C VAL A 204 15.55 -14.37 -0.90
N GLY A 205 15.16 -14.19 0.37
CA GLY A 205 14.85 -12.88 0.95
C GLY A 205 13.50 -12.29 0.54
N LEU A 206 12.59 -13.09 -0.02
CA LEU A 206 11.24 -12.62 -0.40
C LEU A 206 10.36 -12.34 0.82
N VAL A 207 10.55 -13.11 1.90
CA VAL A 207 9.78 -13.00 3.14
C VAL A 207 10.71 -12.93 4.35
N ASN A 208 10.27 -12.27 5.43
CA ASN A 208 11.12 -11.96 6.58
C ASN A 208 11.15 -13.07 7.63
N ARG A 209 10.09 -13.88 7.75
CA ARG A 209 9.97 -14.93 8.77
C ARG A 209 8.98 -16.01 8.31
N VAL A 210 9.33 -17.26 8.59
CA VAL A 210 8.44 -18.43 8.47
C VAL A 210 8.04 -18.89 9.87
N THR A 211 6.77 -19.19 10.06
CA THR A 211 6.21 -19.72 11.31
C THR A 211 5.59 -21.10 11.06
N ALA A 212 5.25 -21.84 12.12
CA ALA A 212 4.40 -23.02 11.95
C ALA A 212 2.99 -22.60 11.50
N LYS A 213 2.25 -23.50 10.82
CA LYS A 213 0.87 -23.30 10.36
C LYS A 213 0.02 -22.50 11.35
N GLY A 214 -0.61 -21.42 10.88
CA GLY A 214 -1.46 -20.54 11.67
C GLY A 214 -0.72 -19.48 12.51
N GLY A 215 0.62 -19.51 12.54
CA GLY A 215 1.44 -18.57 13.32
C GLY A 215 1.66 -17.19 12.66
N ALA A 216 1.39 -17.08 11.35
CA ALA A 216 1.76 -15.89 10.57
C ALA A 216 1.14 -14.60 11.11
N HIS A 217 -0.16 -14.62 11.42
CA HIS A 217 -0.89 -13.43 11.90
C HIS A 217 -0.35 -12.95 13.26
N ALA A 218 -0.17 -13.86 14.22
CA ALA A 218 0.32 -13.50 15.55
C ALA A 218 1.75 -12.92 15.49
N ALA A 219 2.63 -13.52 14.69
CA ALA A 219 3.99 -13.02 14.50
C ALA A 219 4.03 -11.67 13.75
N ALA A 220 3.13 -11.45 12.79
CA ALA A 220 3.01 -10.16 12.11
C ALA A 220 2.48 -9.07 13.03
N LEU A 221 1.51 -9.39 13.89
CA LEU A 221 0.98 -8.48 14.89
C LEU A 221 2.05 -8.07 15.91
N GLU A 222 2.87 -9.02 16.39
CA GLU A 222 4.01 -8.74 17.27
C GLU A 222 4.93 -7.67 16.66
N TRP A 223 5.25 -7.77 15.37
CA TRP A 223 6.08 -6.79 14.68
C TRP A 223 5.35 -5.47 14.42
N ALA A 224 4.05 -5.51 14.12
CA ALA A 224 3.24 -4.32 13.92
C ALA A 224 3.16 -3.48 15.19
N GLU A 225 2.97 -4.11 16.35
CA GLU A 225 2.95 -3.44 17.66
C GLU A 225 4.32 -2.80 17.97
N ARG A 226 5.42 -3.52 17.76
CA ARG A 226 6.78 -2.99 17.93
C ARG A 226 7.05 -1.77 17.05
N LEU A 227 6.61 -1.80 15.79
CA LEU A 227 6.74 -0.66 14.88
C LEU A 227 5.81 0.50 15.27
N ALA A 228 4.63 0.21 15.81
CA ALA A 228 3.67 1.22 16.25
C ALA A 228 4.11 1.97 17.53
N ASP A 229 5.00 1.38 18.32
CA ASP A 229 5.63 1.99 19.49
C ASP A 229 6.93 2.75 19.18
N ALA A 230 7.50 2.54 17.98
CA ALA A 230 8.69 3.27 17.54
C ALA A 230 8.39 4.74 17.17
N ALA A 231 9.45 5.56 17.09
CA ALA A 231 9.33 6.96 16.71
C ALA A 231 8.81 7.09 15.25
N PRO A 232 7.60 7.63 15.02
CA PRO A 232 6.93 7.52 13.73
C PRO A 232 7.66 8.27 12.61
N LEU A 233 8.23 9.44 12.90
CA LEU A 233 9.01 10.21 11.92
C LEU A 233 10.26 9.44 11.46
N VAL A 234 10.92 8.74 12.38
CA VAL A 234 12.10 7.93 12.07
C VAL A 234 11.72 6.75 11.19
N ILE A 235 10.70 5.97 11.58
CA ILE A 235 10.25 4.81 10.80
C ILE A 235 9.79 5.20 9.40
N GLN A 236 8.99 6.26 9.27
CA GLN A 236 8.52 6.74 7.96
C GLN A 236 9.68 7.25 7.09
N THR A 237 10.66 7.91 7.70
CA THR A 237 11.85 8.41 6.98
C THR A 237 12.75 7.25 6.54
N ILE A 238 12.97 6.24 7.40
CA ILE A 238 13.70 5.01 7.03
C ILE A 238 13.02 4.34 5.84
N LYS A 239 11.70 4.12 5.92
CA LYS A 239 10.91 3.52 4.84
C LYS A 239 11.06 4.32 3.55
N ARG A 240 10.78 5.62 3.59
CA ARG A 240 10.85 6.50 2.40
C ARG A 240 12.24 6.46 1.76
N ALA A 241 13.28 6.76 2.53
CA ALA A 241 14.63 6.84 2.03
C ALA A 241 15.10 5.50 1.45
N THR A 242 14.72 4.37 2.07
CA THR A 242 15.06 3.04 1.57
C THR A 242 14.34 2.74 0.26
N LEU A 243 13.01 2.88 0.21
CA LEU A 243 12.22 2.53 -0.97
C LEU A 243 12.50 3.43 -2.18
N GLU A 244 12.94 4.67 -1.96
CA GLU A 244 13.36 5.58 -3.03
C GLU A 244 14.69 5.18 -3.70
N THR A 245 15.48 4.29 -3.09
CA THR A 245 16.69 3.72 -3.72
C THR A 245 16.42 2.56 -4.66
N LEU A 246 15.23 1.94 -4.58
CA LEU A 246 14.92 0.75 -5.34
C LEU A 246 14.51 1.08 -6.78
N PRO A 247 15.04 0.37 -7.79
CA PRO A 247 14.51 0.44 -9.15
C PRO A 247 13.04 -0.01 -9.16
N LYS A 248 12.20 0.72 -9.89
CA LYS A 248 10.78 0.42 -10.09
C LYS A 248 10.55 -0.14 -11.49
N SER A 249 9.57 -1.03 -11.62
CA SER A 249 9.10 -1.47 -12.93
C SER A 249 8.43 -0.31 -13.71
N PRO A 250 8.37 -0.39 -15.06
CA PRO A 250 7.63 0.58 -15.86
C PRO A 250 6.17 0.73 -15.41
N ALA A 251 5.53 -0.35 -14.99
CA ALA A 251 4.15 -0.35 -14.52
C ALA A 251 3.98 0.36 -13.16
N GLU A 252 4.89 0.14 -12.20
CA GLU A 252 4.90 0.87 -10.92
C GLU A 252 4.97 2.40 -11.13
N ILE A 253 5.59 2.85 -12.23
CA ILE A 253 5.69 4.27 -12.61
C ILE A 253 4.45 4.73 -13.40
N ALA A 254 4.01 3.93 -14.36
CA ALA A 254 2.95 4.31 -15.30
C ALA A 254 1.56 4.33 -14.67
N TYR A 255 1.21 3.36 -13.82
CA TYR A 255 -0.14 3.26 -13.26
C TYR A 255 -0.60 4.50 -12.48
N PRO A 256 0.21 5.08 -11.57
CA PRO A 256 -0.16 6.33 -10.92
C PRO A 256 -0.47 7.46 -11.93
N GLN A 257 0.31 7.56 -13.00
CA GLN A 257 0.09 8.56 -14.06
C GLN A 257 -1.20 8.28 -14.83
N MET A 258 -1.48 7.01 -15.15
CA MET A 258 -2.74 6.61 -15.78
C MET A 258 -3.95 6.94 -14.91
N GLY A 259 -3.80 6.90 -13.57
CA GLY A 259 -4.82 7.38 -12.64
C GLY A 259 -5.20 8.83 -12.90
N TYR A 260 -4.22 9.74 -12.88
CA TYR A 260 -4.46 11.17 -13.15
C TYR A 260 -5.05 11.42 -14.54
N LEU A 261 -4.56 10.71 -15.57
CA LEU A 261 -5.08 10.84 -16.92
C LEU A 261 -6.53 10.34 -17.04
N THR A 262 -6.90 9.31 -16.28
CA THR A 262 -8.27 8.79 -16.22
C THR A 262 -9.20 9.79 -15.54
N GLU A 263 -8.76 10.42 -14.45
CA GLU A 263 -9.51 11.50 -13.79
C GLU A 263 -9.77 12.66 -14.75
N ILE A 264 -8.75 13.10 -15.49
CA ILE A 264 -8.92 14.13 -16.52
C ILE A 264 -9.92 13.68 -17.59
N ALA A 265 -9.80 12.46 -18.13
CA ALA A 265 -10.69 11.95 -19.17
C ALA A 265 -12.16 11.82 -18.71
N GLN A 266 -12.39 11.69 -17.40
CA GLN A 266 -13.73 11.56 -16.80
C GLN A 266 -14.29 12.89 -16.27
N SER A 267 -13.45 13.93 -16.15
CA SER A 267 -13.81 15.26 -15.64
C SER A 267 -14.93 15.95 -16.43
N ASP A 268 -15.59 16.90 -15.78
CA ASP A 268 -16.53 17.80 -16.47
C ASP A 268 -15.77 18.75 -17.40
N ASP A 269 -14.54 19.11 -17.05
CA ASP A 269 -13.67 19.94 -17.89
C ASP A 269 -13.33 19.29 -19.24
N TYR A 270 -13.13 17.97 -19.28
CA TYR A 270 -12.93 17.26 -20.56
C TYR A 270 -14.19 17.31 -21.42
N LYS A 271 -15.38 17.08 -20.82
CA LYS A 271 -16.66 17.17 -21.52
C LYS A 271 -16.90 18.57 -22.07
N GLU A 272 -16.65 19.59 -21.25
CA GLU A 272 -16.76 21.01 -21.62
C GLU A 272 -15.76 21.38 -22.71
N GLY A 273 -14.51 20.95 -22.62
CA GLY A 273 -13.50 21.20 -23.65
C GLY A 273 -13.90 20.63 -25.01
N VAL A 274 -14.42 19.40 -25.03
CA VAL A 274 -14.94 18.77 -26.25
C VAL A 274 -16.16 19.52 -26.80
N ALA A 275 -17.10 19.94 -25.94
CA ALA A 275 -18.29 20.68 -26.35
C ALA A 275 -17.93 22.07 -26.90
N ALA A 276 -17.14 22.85 -26.17
CA ALA A 276 -16.71 24.20 -26.55
C ALA A 276 -15.92 24.21 -27.86
N PHE A 277 -15.07 23.19 -28.09
CA PHE A 277 -14.34 23.03 -29.35
C PHE A 277 -15.29 22.77 -30.54
N LYS A 278 -16.29 21.90 -30.38
CA LYS A 278 -17.31 21.64 -31.42
C LYS A 278 -18.16 22.87 -31.70
N GLU A 279 -18.51 23.62 -30.67
CA GLU A 279 -19.35 24.82 -30.74
C GLU A 279 -18.57 26.10 -31.10
N LYS A 280 -17.23 26.02 -31.26
CA LYS A 280 -16.33 27.15 -31.54
C LYS A 280 -16.49 28.32 -30.57
N ARG A 281 -16.72 28.02 -29.30
CA ARG A 281 -16.81 29.02 -28.21
C ARG A 281 -15.65 28.88 -27.24
N LYS A 282 -15.45 29.88 -26.39
CA LYS A 282 -14.50 29.80 -25.28
C LYS A 282 -15.02 28.78 -24.24
N ALA A 283 -14.15 27.88 -23.79
CA ALA A 283 -14.47 26.91 -22.75
C ALA A 283 -14.49 27.55 -21.34
N ASP A 284 -15.34 27.04 -20.45
CA ASP A 284 -15.47 27.46 -19.06
C ASP A 284 -15.11 26.33 -18.07
N PHE A 285 -13.81 26.17 -17.82
CA PHE A 285 -13.26 25.11 -16.96
C PHE A 285 -13.47 25.39 -15.47
N LYS A 286 -13.79 24.33 -14.71
CA LYS A 286 -14.14 24.35 -13.28
C LYS A 286 -13.19 23.53 -12.40
N GLY A 287 -12.28 22.75 -12.98
CA GLY A 287 -11.32 21.93 -12.25
C GLY A 287 -11.96 20.77 -11.48
N ARG A 288 -13.00 20.15 -12.04
CA ARG A 288 -13.74 19.02 -11.44
C ARG A 288 -14.28 18.06 -12.48
#